data_AF-A0A1Z9XRT7-F1
#
_entry.id   AF-A0A1Z9XRT7-F1
#
_cell.length_a   1.000
_cell.length_b   1.000
_cell.length_c   1.000
_cell.angle_alpha   90.00
_cell.angle_beta   90.00
_cell.angle_gamma   90.00
#
_symmetry.space_group_name_H-M   'P 1'
#
loop_
_entity.id
_entity.type
_entity.pdbx_description
1 polymer ?
#
loop_
_entity_poly.entity_id
_entity_poly.type
_entity_poly.pdbx_seq_one_letter_code
_entity_poly.pdbx_strand_id
1 'polypeptide(L)'
;MSWLLSSLSFRLLVLTVFFVMVAEVLIFSPSVALFRQAYLVERLGAAHLAALTIEATPNGKVAPELALRALSYVGAYQLQVTEDGEMKQELRRDNLPSAVARYDLRDMRFMTLVFDAFVTIAHTENRVIDVNGRSPKMASVVSTIRMDEAPLRTAMLEYSWRIFRLSILISLIAAALVFVSLQWLLVAPIQRLTASMVAFRKAPEDCGRDVIDAGRRDEIGVAMRELGTMKTGLRRALHQQTRLAALGKAMANVNHDLRNILTSATLISDRLSDSNDPDVRKVAPVLMRAIDRAINLCTETLNFCQR
;
A
#
# COMPACT_ATOMS: atom_id res chain seq x y z
N MET A 1 21.31 -11.48 -3.55
CA MET A 1 19.96 -11.46 -4.16
C MET A 1 18.81 -11.49 -3.15
N SER A 2 18.98 -12.03 -1.93
CA SER A 2 17.91 -12.19 -0.92
C SER A 2 17.50 -10.92 -0.16
N TRP A 3 18.35 -9.89 -0.09
CA TRP A 3 18.04 -8.63 0.62
C TRP A 3 17.07 -7.69 -0.11
N LEU A 4 16.93 -7.82 -1.43
CA LEU A 4 15.95 -7.05 -2.22
C LEU A 4 14.51 -7.55 -2.00
N LEU A 5 14.35 -8.86 -1.75
CA LEU A 5 13.06 -9.51 -1.54
C LEU A 5 12.48 -9.29 -0.12
N SER A 6 13.33 -8.94 0.86
CA SER A 6 12.89 -8.61 2.23
C SER A 6 12.63 -7.11 2.46
N SER A 7 12.85 -6.27 1.45
CA SER A 7 12.66 -4.83 1.54
C SER A 7 11.17 -4.46 1.67
N LEU A 8 10.86 -3.53 2.57
CA LEU A 8 9.51 -2.97 2.75
C LEU A 8 8.96 -2.41 1.42
N SER A 9 9.83 -1.86 0.57
CA SER A 9 9.48 -1.34 -0.76
C SER A 9 9.02 -2.45 -1.72
N PHE A 10 9.59 -3.66 -1.65
CA PHE A 10 9.16 -4.78 -2.49
C PHE A 10 7.78 -5.29 -2.07
N ARG A 11 7.54 -5.43 -0.76
CA ARG A 11 6.21 -5.80 -0.24
C ARG A 11 5.13 -4.80 -0.63
N LEU A 12 5.47 -3.50 -0.57
CA LEU A 12 4.58 -2.44 -1.03
C LEU A 12 4.29 -2.55 -2.53
N LEU A 13 5.32 -2.77 -3.36
CA LEU A 13 5.13 -2.96 -4.80
C LEU A 13 4.17 -4.13 -5.10
N VAL A 14 4.39 -5.29 -4.47
CA VAL A 14 3.53 -6.48 -4.65
C VAL A 14 2.09 -6.17 -4.22
N LEU A 15 1.91 -5.48 -3.09
CA LEU A 15 0.59 -5.10 -2.61
C LEU A 15 -0.11 -4.09 -3.55
N THR A 16 0.64 -3.12 -4.08
CA THR A 16 0.14 -2.16 -5.07
C THR A 16 -0.30 -2.87 -6.34
N VAL A 17 0.53 -3.78 -6.88
CA VAL A 17 0.17 -4.58 -8.06
C VAL A 17 -1.07 -5.41 -7.81
N PHE A 18 -1.18 -6.04 -6.64
CA PHE A 18 -2.37 -6.81 -6.26
C PHE A 18 -3.65 -5.95 -6.27
N PHE A 19 -3.64 -4.80 -5.59
CA PHE A 19 -4.81 -3.90 -5.57
C PHE A 19 -5.15 -3.36 -6.95
N VAL A 20 -4.15 -3.05 -7.77
CA VAL A 20 -4.35 -2.62 -9.16
C VAL A 20 -5.04 -3.71 -9.97
N MET A 21 -4.58 -4.95 -9.87
CA MET A 21 -5.19 -6.08 -10.59
C MET A 21 -6.65 -6.31 -10.15
N VAL A 22 -6.94 -6.21 -8.85
CA VAL A 22 -8.32 -6.31 -8.34
C VAL A 22 -9.20 -5.19 -8.91
N ALA A 23 -8.71 -3.95 -8.89
CA ALA A 23 -9.43 -2.81 -9.46
C ALA A 23 -9.66 -2.98 -10.97
N GLU A 24 -8.66 -3.47 -11.72
CA GLU A 24 -8.79 -3.74 -13.15
C GLU A 24 -9.90 -4.76 -13.43
N VAL A 25 -9.96 -5.87 -12.70
CA VAL A 25 -11.02 -6.87 -12.86
C VAL A 25 -12.40 -6.27 -12.54
N LEU A 26 -12.51 -5.49 -11.46
CA LEU A 26 -13.75 -4.84 -11.04
C LEU A 26 -14.26 -3.79 -12.03
N ILE A 27 -13.37 -3.13 -12.77
CA ILE A 27 -13.74 -2.15 -13.80
C ILE A 27 -14.02 -2.86 -15.13
N PHE A 28 -13.16 -3.80 -15.52
CA PHE A 28 -13.25 -4.51 -16.80
C PHE A 28 -14.55 -5.31 -16.95
N SER A 29 -14.91 -6.06 -15.91
CA SER A 29 -16.08 -6.93 -15.89
C SER A 29 -17.40 -6.20 -16.25
N PRO A 30 -17.81 -5.12 -15.55
CA PRO A 30 -18.99 -4.35 -15.91
C PRO A 30 -18.88 -3.68 -17.28
N SER A 31 -17.69 -3.17 -17.66
CA SER A 31 -17.52 -2.51 -18.95
C SER A 31 -17.82 -3.43 -20.13
N VAL A 32 -17.30 -4.66 -20.10
CA VAL A 32 -17.55 -5.65 -21.15
C VAL A 32 -19.01 -6.12 -21.16
N ALA A 33 -19.61 -6.29 -19.98
CA ALA A 33 -21.02 -6.63 -19.86
C ALA A 33 -21.95 -5.56 -20.46
N LEU A 34 -21.68 -4.29 -20.15
CA LEU A 34 -22.42 -3.15 -20.71
C LEU A 34 -22.20 -3.02 -22.23
N PHE A 35 -20.98 -3.26 -22.72
CA PHE A 35 -20.72 -3.26 -24.15
C PHE A 35 -21.54 -4.34 -24.88
N ARG A 36 -21.58 -5.57 -24.34
CA ARG A 36 -22.41 -6.66 -24.88
C ARG A 36 -23.88 -6.25 -24.94
N GLN A 37 -24.40 -5.71 -23.83
CA GLN A 37 -25.79 -5.25 -23.77
C GLN A 37 -26.06 -4.16 -24.81
N ALA A 38 -25.20 -3.15 -24.90
CA ALA A 38 -25.34 -2.05 -25.85
C ALA A 38 -25.34 -2.56 -27.30
N TYR A 39 -24.44 -3.49 -27.64
CA TYR A 39 -24.40 -4.11 -28.97
C TYR A 39 -25.70 -4.84 -29.30
N LEU A 40 -26.25 -5.61 -28.36
CA LEU A 40 -27.50 -6.34 -28.57
C LEU A 40 -28.70 -5.39 -28.70
N VAL A 41 -28.76 -4.33 -27.89
CA VAL A 41 -29.79 -3.29 -27.98
C VAL A 41 -29.71 -2.56 -29.33
N GLU A 42 -28.51 -2.26 -29.82
CA GLU A 42 -28.30 -1.66 -31.14
C GLU A 42 -28.82 -2.55 -32.27
N ARG A 43 -28.55 -3.87 -32.21
CA ARG A 43 -29.07 -4.84 -33.19
C ARG A 43 -30.59 -4.94 -33.16
N LEU A 44 -31.21 -4.91 -31.99
CA LEU A 44 -32.67 -4.85 -31.86
C LEU A 44 -33.24 -3.55 -32.45
N GLY A 45 -32.59 -2.41 -32.21
CA GLY A 45 -32.98 -1.13 -32.80
C GLY A 45 -32.90 -1.13 -34.33
N ALA A 46 -31.84 -1.71 -34.90
CA ALA A 46 -31.71 -1.89 -36.34
C ALA A 46 -32.80 -2.79 -36.93
N ALA A 47 -33.15 -3.87 -36.22
CA ALA A 47 -34.25 -4.76 -36.62
C ALA A 47 -35.61 -4.06 -36.61
N HIS A 48 -35.89 -3.25 -35.59
CA HIS A 48 -37.12 -2.47 -35.53
C HIS A 48 -37.22 -1.45 -36.68
N LEU A 49 -36.13 -0.74 -36.99
CA LEU A 49 -36.09 0.18 -38.13
C LEU A 49 -36.30 -0.56 -39.46
N ALA A 50 -35.68 -1.72 -39.64
CA ALA A 50 -35.87 -2.55 -40.84
C ALA A 50 -37.33 -3.00 -41.00
N ALA A 51 -37.99 -3.39 -39.91
CA ALA A 51 -39.41 -3.75 -39.92
C ALA A 51 -40.29 -2.55 -40.32
N LEU A 52 -40.07 -1.36 -39.74
CA LEU A 52 -40.81 -0.14 -40.10
C LEU A 52 -40.64 0.25 -41.57
N THR A 53 -39.44 0.11 -42.13
CA THR A 53 -39.21 0.41 -43.56
C THR A 53 -39.98 -0.52 -44.49
N ILE A 54 -40.18 -1.76 -44.06
CA ILE A 54 -40.91 -2.77 -44.83
C ILE A 54 -42.42 -2.54 -44.70
N GLU A 55 -42.90 -2.21 -43.50
CA GLU A 55 -44.29 -1.84 -43.24
C GLU A 55 -44.73 -0.61 -44.04
N ALA A 56 -43.85 0.38 -44.23
CA ALA A 56 -44.10 1.57 -45.03
C ALA A 56 -44.13 1.32 -46.57
N THR A 57 -43.93 0.09 -47.05
CA THR A 57 -43.88 -0.21 -48.49
C THR A 57 -45.28 -0.23 -49.12
N PRO A 58 -45.55 0.54 -50.19
CA PRO A 58 -46.85 0.55 -50.86
C PRO A 58 -47.17 -0.82 -51.48
N ASN A 59 -48.42 -1.29 -51.32
CA ASN A 59 -49.01 -2.54 -51.85
C ASN A 59 -49.03 -3.78 -50.94
N GLY A 60 -48.58 -3.70 -49.68
CA GLY A 60 -48.80 -4.74 -48.67
C GLY A 60 -48.18 -6.13 -48.97
N LYS A 61 -47.38 -6.24 -50.03
CA LYS A 61 -46.61 -7.43 -50.39
C LYS A 61 -45.14 -7.06 -50.45
N VAL A 62 -44.42 -7.42 -49.41
CA VAL A 62 -42.97 -7.25 -49.32
C VAL A 62 -42.32 -8.14 -50.38
N ALA A 63 -41.57 -7.54 -51.30
CA ALA A 63 -40.77 -8.34 -52.22
C ALA A 63 -39.79 -9.21 -51.40
N PRO A 64 -39.72 -10.54 -51.64
CA PRO A 64 -38.83 -11.44 -50.87
C PRO A 64 -37.38 -10.95 -50.86
N GLU A 65 -36.94 -10.32 -51.94
CA GLU A 65 -35.60 -9.72 -52.04
C GLU A 65 -35.37 -8.57 -51.06
N LEU A 66 -36.38 -7.72 -50.80
CA LEU A 66 -36.28 -6.62 -49.85
C LEU A 66 -36.22 -7.14 -48.42
N ALA A 67 -37.01 -8.17 -48.09
CA ALA A 67 -36.95 -8.86 -46.81
C ALA A 67 -35.57 -9.48 -46.55
N LEU A 68 -35.00 -10.15 -47.55
CA LEU A 68 -33.66 -10.74 -47.46
C LEU A 68 -32.56 -9.67 -47.31
N ARG A 69 -32.68 -8.55 -48.04
CA ARG A 69 -31.77 -7.39 -47.89
C ARG A 69 -31.84 -6.80 -46.49
N ALA A 70 -33.05 -6.58 -45.95
CA ALA A 70 -33.25 -6.09 -44.60
C ALA A 70 -32.64 -7.03 -43.55
N LEU A 71 -32.90 -8.34 -43.65
CA LEU A 71 -32.31 -9.36 -42.78
C LEU A 71 -30.77 -9.38 -42.87
N SER A 72 -30.21 -9.23 -44.07
CA SER A 72 -28.76 -9.16 -44.28
C SER A 72 -28.12 -7.91 -43.66
N TYR A 73 -28.80 -6.76 -43.75
CA TYR A 73 -28.33 -5.50 -43.17
C TYR A 73 -28.30 -5.55 -41.64
N VAL A 74 -29.34 -6.13 -41.03
CA VAL A 74 -29.42 -6.34 -39.58
C VAL A 74 -28.42 -7.41 -39.12
N GLY A 75 -28.07 -8.36 -39.99
CA GLY A 75 -27.25 -9.52 -39.65
C GLY A 75 -28.04 -10.63 -38.95
N ALA A 76 -29.33 -10.75 -39.26
CA ALA A 76 -30.23 -11.71 -38.63
C ALA A 76 -30.79 -12.73 -39.64
N TYR A 77 -31.05 -13.95 -39.17
CA TYR A 77 -31.77 -14.99 -39.91
C TYR A 77 -33.29 -14.84 -39.80
N GLN A 78 -33.75 -14.29 -38.69
CA GLN A 78 -35.15 -14.00 -38.42
C GLN A 78 -35.25 -12.72 -37.57
N LEU A 79 -36.26 -11.92 -37.84
CA LEU A 79 -36.70 -10.85 -36.96
C LEU A 79 -38.22 -10.91 -36.81
N GLN A 80 -38.68 -10.63 -35.59
CA GLN A 80 -40.08 -10.52 -35.24
C GLN A 80 -40.26 -9.25 -34.42
N VAL A 81 -41.26 -8.46 -34.79
CA VAL A 81 -41.63 -7.24 -34.07
C VAL A 81 -43.06 -7.39 -33.59
N THR A 82 -43.22 -7.25 -32.27
CA THR A 82 -44.48 -7.32 -31.57
C THR A 82 -44.74 -5.98 -30.89
N GLU A 83 -45.90 -5.40 -31.09
CA GLU A 83 -46.33 -4.14 -30.47
C GLU A 83 -47.62 -4.40 -29.69
N ASP A 84 -47.66 -4.00 -28.42
CA ASP A 84 -48.81 -4.21 -27.52
C ASP A 84 -49.29 -5.67 -27.43
N GLY A 85 -48.38 -6.62 -27.64
CA GLY A 85 -48.66 -8.06 -27.63
C GLY A 85 -49.13 -8.64 -28.96
N GLU A 86 -49.37 -7.81 -29.98
CA GLU A 86 -49.71 -8.24 -31.33
C GLU A 86 -48.48 -8.30 -32.22
N MET A 87 -48.32 -9.40 -32.98
CA MET A 87 -47.26 -9.51 -33.97
C MET A 87 -47.57 -8.55 -35.14
N LYS A 88 -46.74 -7.52 -35.32
CA LYS A 88 -46.87 -6.57 -36.42
C LYS A 88 -46.15 -7.05 -37.66
N GLN A 89 -44.94 -7.59 -37.49
CA GLN A 89 -44.10 -8.01 -38.61
C GLN A 89 -43.24 -9.21 -38.24
N GLU A 90 -43.17 -10.18 -39.15
CA GLU A 90 -42.20 -11.27 -39.12
C GLU A 90 -41.46 -11.33 -40.46
N LEU A 91 -40.14 -11.44 -40.40
CA LEU A 91 -39.29 -11.70 -41.56
C LEU A 91 -38.34 -12.83 -41.21
N ARG A 92 -38.23 -13.81 -42.11
CA ARG A 92 -37.48 -15.04 -41.86
C ARG A 92 -36.82 -15.53 -43.15
N ARG A 93 -35.62 -16.09 -43.04
CA ARG A 93 -34.97 -16.86 -44.11
C ARG A 93 -35.48 -18.31 -44.13
N ASP A 94 -35.54 -18.92 -45.30
CA ASP A 94 -36.00 -20.30 -45.47
C ASP A 94 -35.17 -21.30 -44.65
N ASN A 95 -33.85 -21.20 -44.73
CA ASN A 95 -32.93 -21.99 -43.92
C ASN A 95 -32.63 -21.28 -42.59
N LEU A 96 -33.50 -21.51 -41.60
CA LEU A 96 -33.37 -20.94 -40.26
C LEU A 96 -32.61 -21.92 -39.34
N PRO A 97 -31.35 -21.63 -38.96
CA PRO A 97 -30.64 -22.45 -38.00
C PRO A 97 -31.31 -22.43 -36.61
N SER A 98 -31.15 -23.52 -35.86
CA SER A 98 -31.65 -23.62 -34.48
C SER A 98 -30.83 -22.74 -33.54
N ALA A 99 -31.50 -21.93 -32.72
CA ALA A 99 -30.84 -21.14 -31.69
C ALA A 99 -30.34 -22.04 -30.55
N VAL A 100 -29.06 -21.92 -30.21
CA VAL A 100 -28.40 -22.67 -29.14
C VAL A 100 -28.56 -21.96 -27.80
N ALA A 101 -28.67 -20.63 -27.79
CA ALA A 101 -28.90 -19.83 -26.60
C ALA A 101 -29.98 -18.77 -26.82
N ARG A 102 -30.70 -18.42 -25.76
CA ARG A 102 -31.71 -17.36 -25.76
C ARG A 102 -31.38 -16.33 -24.69
N TYR A 103 -31.39 -15.06 -25.05
CA TYR A 103 -31.10 -13.93 -24.17
C TYR A 103 -32.31 -13.00 -24.13
N ASP A 104 -32.86 -12.78 -22.93
CA ASP A 104 -33.92 -11.80 -22.71
C ASP A 104 -33.33 -10.54 -22.06
N LEU A 105 -33.31 -9.44 -22.81
CA LEU A 105 -32.80 -8.15 -22.35
C LEU A 105 -33.80 -7.39 -21.44
N ARG A 106 -35.02 -7.91 -21.24
CA ARG A 106 -36.08 -7.21 -20.50
C ARG A 106 -35.96 -7.34 -18.98
N ASP A 107 -35.43 -8.46 -18.48
CA ASP A 107 -35.33 -8.78 -17.05
C ASP A 107 -33.90 -9.18 -16.66
N MET A 108 -32.95 -8.27 -16.89
CA MET A 108 -31.54 -8.53 -16.66
C MET A 108 -31.09 -8.14 -15.27
N ARG A 109 -30.61 -9.13 -14.50
CA ARG A 109 -29.84 -8.87 -13.28
C ARG A 109 -28.39 -8.59 -13.66
N PHE A 110 -27.76 -7.63 -12.99
CA PHE A 110 -26.38 -7.21 -13.27
C PHE A 110 -25.35 -8.37 -13.22
N MET A 111 -25.50 -9.30 -12.28
CA MET A 111 -24.63 -10.49 -12.20
C MET A 111 -24.78 -11.41 -13.42
N THR A 112 -26.00 -11.54 -13.97
CA THR A 112 -26.27 -12.33 -15.18
C THR A 112 -25.63 -11.68 -16.40
N LEU A 113 -25.71 -10.35 -16.53
CA LEU A 113 -25.06 -9.60 -17.61
C LEU A 113 -23.55 -9.86 -17.68
N VAL A 114 -22.90 -9.81 -16.51
CA VAL A 114 -21.48 -10.09 -16.37
C VAL A 114 -21.16 -11.53 -16.76
N PHE A 115 -21.89 -12.50 -16.19
CA PHE A 115 -21.65 -13.91 -16.47
C PHE A 115 -21.84 -14.25 -17.96
N ASP A 116 -22.94 -13.80 -18.55
CA ASP A 116 -23.23 -14.00 -19.98
C ASP A 116 -22.14 -13.40 -20.88
N ALA A 117 -21.59 -12.25 -20.51
CA ALA A 117 -20.51 -11.62 -21.24
C ALA A 117 -19.22 -12.45 -21.21
N PHE A 118 -18.85 -12.99 -20.05
CA PHE A 118 -17.70 -13.90 -19.95
C PHE A 118 -17.92 -15.21 -20.69
N VAL A 119 -19.13 -15.79 -20.62
CA VAL A 119 -19.48 -16.98 -21.40
C VAL A 119 -19.36 -16.71 -22.90
N THR A 120 -19.81 -15.55 -23.37
CA THR A 120 -19.72 -15.14 -24.79
C THR A 120 -18.26 -15.04 -25.25
N ILE A 121 -17.37 -14.47 -24.42
CA ILE A 121 -15.94 -14.35 -24.76
C ILE A 121 -15.23 -15.71 -24.74
N ALA A 122 -15.55 -16.55 -23.75
CA ALA A 122 -14.93 -17.86 -23.56
C ALA A 122 -15.30 -18.88 -24.65
N HIS A 123 -16.51 -18.80 -25.19
CA HIS A 123 -16.97 -19.72 -26.25
C HIS A 123 -16.21 -19.50 -27.56
N THR A 124 -15.49 -20.52 -28.04
CA THR A 124 -14.62 -20.39 -29.22
C THR A 124 -15.33 -20.57 -30.55
N GLU A 125 -16.40 -21.36 -30.56
CA GLU A 125 -17.20 -21.71 -31.72
C GLU A 125 -18.34 -20.71 -31.97
N ASN A 126 -18.72 -20.51 -33.23
CA ASN A 126 -19.89 -19.70 -33.56
C ASN A 126 -21.18 -20.44 -33.16
N ARG A 127 -22.10 -19.75 -32.51
CA ARG A 127 -23.43 -20.24 -32.20
C ARG A 127 -24.48 -19.21 -32.59
N VAL A 128 -25.67 -19.72 -32.92
CA VAL A 128 -26.83 -18.88 -33.23
C VAL A 128 -27.57 -18.58 -31.93
N ILE A 129 -27.88 -17.31 -31.71
CA ILE A 129 -28.55 -16.81 -30.51
C ILE A 129 -29.89 -16.18 -30.86
N ASP A 130 -30.89 -16.40 -30.00
CA ASP A 130 -32.13 -15.63 -30.00
C ASP A 130 -32.01 -14.52 -28.97
N VAL A 131 -32.29 -13.28 -29.38
CA VAL A 131 -32.23 -12.12 -28.52
C VAL A 131 -33.60 -11.47 -28.52
N ASN A 132 -34.19 -11.34 -27.35
CA ASN A 132 -35.47 -10.68 -27.13
C ASN A 132 -35.25 -9.42 -26.30
N GLY A 133 -35.81 -8.29 -26.69
CA GLY A 133 -35.71 -7.06 -25.92
C GLY A 133 -36.68 -5.99 -26.36
N ARG A 134 -36.84 -4.96 -25.53
CA ARG A 134 -37.64 -3.79 -25.89
C ARG A 134 -36.86 -2.91 -26.86
N SER A 135 -37.56 -2.30 -27.80
CA SER A 135 -37.00 -1.27 -28.66
C SER A 135 -36.56 -0.07 -27.80
N PRO A 136 -35.34 0.47 -27.98
CA PRO A 136 -34.88 1.62 -27.21
C PRO A 136 -35.69 2.90 -27.48
N LYS A 137 -36.42 2.98 -28.61
CA LYS A 137 -37.23 4.15 -28.98
C LYS A 137 -38.71 4.03 -28.60
N MET A 138 -39.25 2.82 -28.48
CA MET A 138 -40.65 2.57 -28.13
C MET A 138 -40.74 1.39 -27.15
N ALA A 139 -41.03 1.68 -25.89
CA ALA A 139 -41.04 0.67 -24.82
C ALA A 139 -42.17 -0.37 -24.96
N SER A 140 -43.25 -0.05 -25.70
CA SER A 140 -44.35 -0.96 -26.05
C SER A 140 -43.96 -2.01 -27.10
N VAL A 141 -42.89 -1.75 -27.85
CA VAL A 141 -42.43 -2.62 -28.94
C VAL A 141 -41.36 -3.58 -28.42
N VAL A 142 -41.61 -4.87 -28.61
CA VAL A 142 -40.70 -5.97 -28.32
C VAL A 142 -40.19 -6.54 -29.63
N SER A 143 -38.88 -6.61 -29.78
CA SER A 143 -38.21 -7.18 -30.95
C SER A 143 -37.50 -8.46 -30.55
N THR A 144 -37.70 -9.51 -31.33
CA THR A 144 -36.97 -10.77 -31.23
C THR A 144 -36.15 -10.98 -32.50
N ILE A 145 -34.85 -11.22 -32.36
CA ILE A 145 -33.94 -11.46 -33.48
C ILE A 145 -33.20 -12.78 -33.29
N ARG A 146 -32.99 -13.51 -34.38
CA ARG A 146 -32.09 -14.67 -34.43
C ARG A 146 -30.86 -14.33 -35.24
N MET A 147 -29.67 -14.38 -34.64
CA MET A 147 -28.42 -13.94 -35.28
C MET A 147 -27.22 -14.80 -34.86
N ASP A 148 -26.12 -14.71 -35.63
CA ASP A 148 -24.83 -15.27 -35.23
C ASP A 148 -24.20 -14.49 -34.07
N GLU A 149 -23.59 -15.20 -33.13
CA GLU A 149 -22.86 -14.59 -32.02
C GLU A 149 -21.41 -14.20 -32.38
N ALA A 150 -20.81 -14.82 -33.41
CA ALA A 150 -19.41 -14.56 -33.78
C ALA A 150 -19.08 -13.07 -34.02
N PRO A 151 -19.92 -12.26 -34.72
CA PRO A 151 -19.66 -10.82 -34.86
C PRO A 151 -19.67 -10.08 -33.52
N LEU A 152 -20.60 -10.43 -32.61
CA LEU A 152 -20.66 -9.86 -31.27
C LEU A 152 -19.39 -10.19 -30.48
N ARG A 153 -18.95 -11.46 -30.50
CA ARG A 153 -17.74 -11.88 -29.81
C ARG A 153 -16.50 -11.15 -30.32
N THR A 154 -16.37 -11.02 -31.64
CA THR A 154 -15.24 -10.30 -32.26
C THR A 154 -15.20 -8.84 -31.80
N ALA A 155 -16.35 -8.16 -31.85
CA ALA A 155 -16.49 -6.79 -31.34
C ALA A 155 -16.18 -6.69 -29.84
N MET A 156 -16.63 -7.66 -29.04
CA MET A 156 -16.33 -7.73 -27.60
C MET A 156 -14.84 -7.93 -27.32
N LEU A 157 -14.13 -8.75 -28.11
CA LEU A 157 -12.69 -8.95 -27.97
C LEU A 157 -11.90 -7.70 -28.33
N GLU A 158 -12.26 -7.02 -29.43
CA GLU A 158 -11.67 -5.74 -29.82
C GLU A 158 -11.89 -4.66 -28.76
N TYR A 159 -13.13 -4.56 -28.26
CA TYR A 159 -13.47 -3.65 -27.16
C TYR A 159 -12.67 -3.99 -25.90
N SER A 160 -12.59 -5.28 -25.53
CA SER A 160 -11.85 -5.77 -24.37
C SER A 160 -10.37 -5.39 -24.47
N TRP A 161 -9.75 -5.57 -25.64
CA TRP A 161 -8.36 -5.19 -25.86
C TRP A 161 -8.12 -3.68 -25.80
N ARG A 162 -9.08 -2.88 -26.28
CA ARG A 162 -9.03 -1.41 -26.19
C ARG A 162 -9.12 -0.94 -24.75
N ILE A 163 -10.09 -1.43 -23.98
CA ILE A 163 -10.28 -1.02 -22.58
C ILE A 163 -9.16 -1.54 -21.69
N PHE A 164 -8.68 -2.77 -21.92
CA PHE A 164 -7.57 -3.36 -21.16
C PHE A 164 -6.26 -2.57 -21.30
N ARG A 165 -5.92 -2.15 -22.53
CA ARG A 165 -4.73 -1.30 -22.75
C ARG A 165 -4.87 0.07 -22.08
N LEU A 166 -6.05 0.67 -22.16
CA LEU A 166 -6.33 1.96 -21.53
C LEU A 166 -6.26 1.83 -19.99
N SER A 167 -6.85 0.78 -19.43
CA SER A 167 -6.85 0.54 -17.99
C SER A 167 -5.46 0.28 -17.45
N ILE A 168 -4.65 -0.53 -18.14
CA ILE A 168 -3.25 -0.78 -17.77
C ILE A 168 -2.43 0.52 -17.79
N LEU A 169 -2.63 1.36 -18.80
CA LEU A 169 -1.90 2.63 -18.89
C LEU A 169 -2.22 3.54 -17.69
N ILE A 170 -3.52 3.71 -17.40
CA ILE A 170 -3.97 4.55 -16.29
C ILE A 170 -3.54 3.95 -14.95
N SER A 171 -3.65 2.63 -14.79
CA SER A 171 -3.31 1.94 -13.55
C SER A 171 -1.81 1.98 -13.27
N LEU A 172 -0.97 1.86 -14.29
CA LEU A 172 0.48 1.99 -14.16
C LEU A 172 0.89 3.40 -13.74
N ILE A 173 0.27 4.42 -14.32
CA ILE A 173 0.49 5.82 -13.92
C ILE A 173 0.05 6.04 -12.48
N ALA A 174 -1.14 5.58 -12.10
CA ALA A 174 -1.66 5.69 -10.74
C ALA A 174 -0.78 4.93 -9.73
N ALA A 175 -0.38 3.70 -10.05
CA ALA A 175 0.50 2.88 -9.22
C ALA A 175 1.87 3.53 -9.04
N ALA A 176 2.46 4.08 -10.10
CA ALA A 176 3.73 4.81 -10.03
C ALA A 176 3.61 6.05 -9.14
N LEU A 177 2.54 6.84 -9.30
CA LEU A 177 2.27 8.00 -8.46
C LEU A 177 2.14 7.61 -6.98
N VAL A 178 1.29 6.62 -6.68
CA VAL A 178 1.10 6.13 -5.31
C VAL A 178 2.42 5.59 -4.73
N PHE A 179 3.17 4.81 -5.50
CA PHE A 179 4.44 4.26 -5.05
C PHE A 179 5.47 5.37 -4.75
N VAL A 180 5.63 6.35 -5.65
CA VAL A 180 6.54 7.48 -5.45
C VAL A 180 6.11 8.32 -4.24
N SER A 181 4.81 8.63 -4.13
CA SER A 181 4.27 9.35 -2.98
C SER A 181 4.54 8.60 -1.67
N LEU A 182 4.25 7.31 -1.60
CA LEU A 182 4.46 6.53 -0.38
C LEU A 182 5.96 6.42 -0.03
N GLN A 183 6.79 6.23 -1.05
CA GLN A 183 8.24 6.13 -0.90
C GLN A 183 8.82 7.43 -0.34
N TRP A 184 8.36 8.60 -0.81
CA TRP A 184 8.86 9.90 -0.38
C TRP A 184 8.22 10.40 0.91
N LEU A 185 6.91 10.23 1.10
CA LEU A 185 6.19 10.76 2.26
C LEU A 185 6.39 9.90 3.51
N LEU A 186 6.47 8.57 3.38
CA LEU A 186 6.54 7.65 4.52
C LEU A 186 7.85 6.85 4.59
N VAL A 187 8.19 6.10 3.52
CA VAL A 187 9.28 5.10 3.59
C VAL A 187 10.64 5.75 3.81
N ALA A 188 11.01 6.75 3.01
CA ALA A 188 12.31 7.40 3.10
C ALA A 188 12.52 8.12 4.46
N PRO A 189 11.55 8.88 5.00
CA PRO A 189 11.66 9.46 6.34
C PRO A 189 11.85 8.41 7.46
N ILE A 190 11.09 7.30 7.42
CA ILE A 190 11.22 6.22 8.40
C ILE A 190 12.60 5.57 8.30
N GLN A 191 13.08 5.28 7.08
CA GLN A 191 14.42 4.72 6.88
C GLN A 191 15.52 5.66 7.43
N ARG A 192 15.40 6.97 7.21
CA ARG A 192 16.33 7.97 7.78
C ARG A 192 16.29 7.98 9.31
N LEU A 193 15.09 7.93 9.90
CA LEU A 193 14.90 7.85 11.35
C LEU A 193 15.56 6.58 11.92
N THR A 194 15.29 5.41 11.32
CA THR A 194 15.88 4.13 11.72
C THR A 194 17.41 4.14 11.57
N ALA A 195 17.93 4.68 10.47
CA ALA A 195 19.37 4.79 10.25
C ALA A 195 20.04 5.64 11.33
N SER A 196 19.41 6.75 11.75
CA SER A 196 19.89 7.58 12.86
C SER A 196 19.87 6.87 14.20
N MET A 197 18.79 6.14 14.51
CA MET A 197 18.71 5.34 15.74
C MET A 197 19.84 4.30 15.78
N VAL A 198 20.08 3.60 14.67
CA VAL A 198 21.17 2.62 14.56
C VAL A 198 22.55 3.28 14.67
N ALA A 199 22.74 4.44 14.04
CA ALA A 199 23.99 5.20 14.10
C ALA A 199 24.29 5.68 15.52
N PHE A 200 23.30 6.25 16.20
CA PHE A 200 23.43 6.70 17.58
C PHE A 200 23.72 5.54 18.54
N ARG A 201 23.06 4.39 18.38
CA ARG A 201 23.35 3.20 19.18
C ARG A 201 24.81 2.75 19.06
N LYS A 202 25.42 2.89 17.88
CA LYS A 202 26.82 2.47 17.64
C LYS A 202 27.82 3.44 18.26
N ALA A 203 27.53 4.74 18.27
CA ALA A 203 28.42 5.77 18.80
C ALA A 203 27.59 6.92 19.41
N PRO A 204 27.14 6.80 20.68
CA PRO A 204 26.23 7.77 21.29
C PRO A 204 26.90 9.12 21.61
N GLU A 205 28.22 9.14 21.78
CA GLU A 205 29.01 10.33 22.10
C GLU A 205 29.34 11.19 20.87
N ASP A 206 29.13 10.66 19.66
CA ASP A 206 29.41 11.36 18.41
C ASP A 206 28.29 12.36 18.08
N CYS A 207 28.60 13.66 18.13
CA CYS A 207 27.68 14.76 17.86
C CYS A 207 27.44 15.00 16.36
N GLY A 208 28.25 14.44 15.46
CA GLY A 208 28.18 14.71 14.02
C GLY A 208 27.03 14.01 13.28
N ARG A 209 26.26 13.16 13.98
CA ARG A 209 25.28 12.23 13.37
C ARG A 209 23.84 12.46 13.85
N ASP A 210 23.52 13.64 14.35
CA ASP A 210 22.15 13.97 14.73
C ASP A 210 21.28 14.26 13.49
N VAL A 211 20.04 13.75 13.52
CA VAL A 211 19.08 13.96 12.44
C VAL A 211 18.71 15.43 12.46
N ILE A 212 19.04 16.11 11.38
CA ILE A 212 18.63 17.48 11.16
C ILE A 212 17.11 17.47 10.96
N ASP A 213 16.43 18.18 11.85
CA ASP A 213 14.98 18.35 11.90
C ASP A 213 14.50 19.01 10.60
N ALA A 214 14.00 18.21 9.67
CA ALA A 214 13.62 18.66 8.34
C ALA A 214 12.23 19.33 8.36
N GLY A 215 11.99 20.32 9.22
CA GLY A 215 10.81 21.23 9.18
C GLY A 215 9.41 20.58 9.08
N ARG A 216 9.30 19.26 9.28
CA ARG A 216 8.08 18.48 9.04
C ARG A 216 7.10 18.68 10.18
N ARG A 217 5.83 18.91 9.81
CA ARG A 217 4.74 19.19 10.75
C ARG A 217 3.79 18.00 10.97
N ASP A 218 4.08 16.86 10.36
CA ASP A 218 3.33 15.62 10.53
C ASP A 218 3.85 14.77 11.71
N GLU A 219 3.20 13.64 11.96
CA GLU A 219 3.51 12.70 13.04
C GLU A 219 4.95 12.18 12.95
N ILE A 220 5.45 12.02 11.72
CA ILE A 220 6.85 11.63 11.47
C ILE A 220 7.79 12.75 11.93
N GLY A 221 7.47 14.02 11.66
CA GLY A 221 8.21 15.17 12.15
C GLY A 221 8.21 15.25 13.69
N VAL A 222 7.07 14.98 14.34
CA VAL A 222 7.00 14.90 15.81
C VAL A 222 7.92 13.80 16.34
N ALA A 223 7.86 12.60 15.76
CA ALA A 223 8.72 11.48 16.16
C ALA A 223 10.22 11.79 15.98
N MET A 224 10.61 12.49 14.92
CA MET A 224 12.00 12.93 14.70
C MET A 224 12.47 13.90 15.78
N ARG A 225 11.64 14.87 16.17
CA ARG A 225 11.95 15.83 17.24
C ARG A 225 12.09 15.15 18.60
N GLU A 226 11.14 14.29 18.95
CA GLU A 226 11.19 13.55 20.21
C GLU A 226 12.41 12.62 20.27
N LEU A 227 12.79 11.98 19.16
CA LEU A 227 14.03 11.22 19.08
C LEU A 227 15.25 12.12 19.34
N GLY A 228 15.29 13.33 18.78
CA GLY A 228 16.36 14.29 19.02
C GLY A 228 16.48 14.69 20.50
N THR A 229 15.35 14.97 21.15
CA THR A 229 15.28 15.27 22.59
C THR A 229 15.80 14.09 23.42
N MET A 230 15.36 12.88 23.11
CA MET A 230 15.79 11.65 23.80
C MET A 230 17.30 11.41 23.64
N LYS A 231 17.86 11.54 22.43
CA LYS A 231 19.30 11.37 22.16
C LYS A 231 20.14 12.36 22.97
N THR A 232 19.71 13.62 23.01
CA THR A 232 20.40 14.68 23.77
C THR A 232 20.38 14.40 25.27
N GLY A 233 19.22 14.00 25.81
CA GLY A 233 19.08 13.62 27.22
C GLY A 233 19.98 12.46 27.60
N LEU A 234 20.00 11.41 26.77
CA LEU A 234 20.83 10.22 27.02
C LEU A 234 22.33 10.53 26.94
N ARG A 235 22.77 11.36 25.99
CA ARG A 235 24.18 11.79 25.89
C ARG A 235 24.62 12.55 27.14
N ARG A 236 23.78 13.44 27.68
CA ARG A 236 24.06 14.15 28.94
C ARG A 236 24.20 13.19 30.11
N ALA A 237 23.30 12.21 30.22
CA ALA A 237 23.36 11.19 31.27
C ALA A 237 24.66 10.36 31.19
N LEU A 238 25.04 9.93 29.99
CA LEU A 238 26.30 9.21 29.76
C LEU A 238 27.53 10.04 30.16
N HIS A 239 27.61 11.31 29.73
CA HIS A 239 28.73 12.18 30.12
C HIS A 239 28.78 12.43 31.63
N GLN A 240 27.64 12.58 32.30
CA GLN A 240 27.59 12.71 33.76
C GLN A 240 28.11 11.45 34.45
N GLN A 241 27.72 10.27 33.96
CA GLN A 241 28.21 8.98 34.48
C GLN A 241 29.73 8.86 34.29
N THR A 242 30.27 9.20 33.12
CA THR A 242 31.71 9.18 32.86
C THR A 242 32.46 10.15 33.78
N ARG A 243 31.91 11.35 34.02
CA ARG A 243 32.52 12.34 34.93
C ARG A 243 32.53 11.86 36.38
N LEU A 244 31.44 11.24 36.84
CA LEU A 244 31.36 10.66 38.19
C LEU A 244 32.35 9.49 38.35
N ALA A 245 32.48 8.62 37.34
CA ALA A 245 33.47 7.56 37.34
C ALA A 245 34.91 8.10 37.39
N ALA A 246 35.22 9.16 36.62
CA ALA A 246 36.53 9.81 36.63
C ALA A 246 36.83 10.46 38.00
N LEU A 247 35.85 11.12 38.61
CA LEU A 247 35.94 11.66 39.97
C LEU A 247 36.19 10.56 41.00
N GLY A 248 35.46 9.43 40.92
CA GLY A 248 35.68 8.27 41.79
C GLY A 248 37.10 7.73 41.66
N LYS A 249 37.63 7.63 40.43
CA LYS A 249 39.03 7.24 40.18
C LYS A 249 40.04 8.23 40.76
N ALA A 250 39.81 9.52 40.60
CA ALA A 250 40.67 10.56 41.16
C ALA A 250 40.68 10.52 42.69
N MET A 251 39.52 10.36 43.32
CA MET A 251 39.40 10.23 44.78
C MET A 251 40.09 8.98 45.32
N ALA A 252 40.02 7.85 44.58
CA ALA A 252 40.76 6.65 44.93
C ALA A 252 42.28 6.87 44.94
N ASN A 253 42.81 7.59 43.94
CA ASN A 253 44.23 7.94 43.90
C ASN A 253 44.64 8.87 45.05
N VAL A 254 43.86 9.94 45.30
CA VAL A 254 44.14 10.87 46.42
C VAL A 254 44.16 10.14 47.75
N ASN A 255 43.20 9.24 48.00
CA ASN A 255 43.18 8.51 49.25
C ASN A 255 44.37 7.54 49.38
N HIS A 256 44.77 6.90 48.29
CA HIS A 256 45.99 6.08 48.28
C HIS A 256 47.24 6.91 48.64
N ASP A 257 47.38 8.11 48.07
CA ASP A 257 48.53 8.97 48.33
C ASP A 257 48.51 9.53 49.77
N LEU A 258 47.33 9.90 50.27
CA LEU A 258 47.14 10.30 51.67
C LEU A 258 47.52 9.16 52.62
N ARG A 259 47.08 7.92 52.33
CA ARG A 259 47.44 6.74 53.13
C ARG A 259 48.96 6.52 53.17
N ASN A 260 49.65 6.70 52.04
CA ASN A 260 51.11 6.58 51.97
C ASN A 260 51.82 7.66 52.79
N ILE A 261 51.37 8.93 52.70
CA ILE A 261 51.92 10.04 53.49
C ILE A 261 51.69 9.80 54.98
N LEU A 262 50.47 9.40 55.37
CA LEU A 262 50.11 9.14 56.76
C LEU A 262 50.93 7.97 57.33
N THR A 263 51.10 6.88 56.59
CA THR A 263 51.96 5.76 57.00
C THR A 263 53.40 6.20 57.23
N SER A 264 53.93 7.08 56.36
CA SER A 264 55.27 7.65 56.51
C SER A 264 55.37 8.56 57.75
N ALA A 265 54.33 9.35 58.02
CA ALA A 265 54.24 10.20 59.22
C ALA A 265 54.16 9.38 60.51
N THR A 266 53.41 8.26 60.51
CA THR A 266 53.37 7.31 61.64
C THR A 266 54.76 6.77 61.95
N LEU A 267 55.53 6.34 60.94
CA LEU A 267 56.91 5.84 61.14
C LEU A 267 57.86 6.90 61.72
N ILE A 268 57.73 8.16 61.32
CA ILE A 268 58.51 9.27 61.90
C ILE A 268 58.05 9.56 63.34
N SER A 269 56.74 9.49 63.60
CA SER A 269 56.18 9.71 64.94
C SER A 269 56.54 8.60 65.92
N ASP A 270 56.65 7.35 65.48
CA ASP A 270 57.15 6.23 66.29
C ASP A 270 58.61 6.50 66.70
N ARG A 271 59.46 6.96 65.76
CA ARG A 271 60.86 7.35 66.06
C ARG A 271 60.97 8.54 67.02
N LEU A 272 60.06 9.49 66.92
CA LEU A 272 60.00 10.64 67.85
C LEU A 272 59.53 10.21 69.25
N SER A 273 58.66 9.20 69.35
CA SER A 273 58.17 8.66 70.63
C SER A 273 59.26 7.91 71.40
N ASP A 274 60.23 7.32 70.69
CA ASP A 274 61.45 6.73 71.25
C ASP A 274 62.54 7.76 71.60
N SER A 275 62.30 9.06 71.40
CA SER A 275 63.25 10.12 71.75
C SER A 275 63.31 10.36 73.27
N ASN A 276 64.52 10.61 73.78
CA ASN A 276 64.79 10.92 75.19
C ASN A 276 64.56 12.40 75.55
N ASP A 277 64.12 13.23 74.60
CA ASP A 277 63.85 14.65 74.82
C ASP A 277 62.49 14.85 75.55
N PRO A 278 62.47 15.49 76.75
CA PRO A 278 61.26 15.66 77.55
C PRO A 278 60.18 16.55 76.91
N ASP A 279 60.53 17.43 75.95
CA ASP A 279 59.55 18.26 75.26
C ASP A 279 58.90 17.51 74.08
N VAL A 280 59.63 16.60 73.43
CA VAL A 280 59.11 15.73 72.36
C VAL A 280 58.10 14.70 72.90
N ARG A 281 58.35 14.13 74.09
CA ARG A 281 57.43 13.18 74.76
C ARG A 281 56.04 13.76 75.05
N LYS A 282 55.92 15.09 75.22
CA LYS A 282 54.63 15.74 75.48
C LYS A 282 53.81 15.93 74.21
N VAL A 283 54.45 16.13 73.07
CA VAL A 283 53.79 16.49 71.80
C VAL A 283 53.46 15.26 70.93
N ALA A 284 54.31 14.22 70.97
CA ALA A 284 54.14 12.99 70.19
C ALA A 284 52.74 12.32 70.29
N PRO A 285 52.15 12.09 71.49
CA PRO A 285 50.84 11.42 71.59
C PRO A 285 49.66 12.28 71.10
N VAL A 286 49.84 13.59 70.96
CA VAL A 286 48.83 14.48 70.35
C VAL A 286 48.90 14.39 68.83
N LEU A 287 50.11 14.33 68.25
CA LEU A 287 50.32 14.13 66.82
C LEU A 287 49.79 12.77 66.35
N MET A 288 50.05 11.70 67.11
CA MET A 288 49.56 10.35 66.79
C MET A 288 48.03 10.32 66.68
N ARG A 289 47.33 10.90 67.67
CA ARG A 289 45.86 11.00 67.68
C ARG A 289 45.32 11.84 66.52
N ALA A 290 46.04 12.89 66.11
CA ALA A 290 45.65 13.70 64.97
C ALA A 290 45.80 12.94 63.65
N ILE A 291 46.88 12.16 63.49
CA ILE A 291 47.12 11.30 62.32
C ILE A 291 46.06 10.19 62.22
N ASP A 292 45.78 9.48 63.30
CA ASP A 292 44.75 8.41 63.33
C ASP A 292 43.36 8.96 62.96
N ARG A 293 43.03 10.16 63.47
CA ARG A 293 41.77 10.82 63.13
C ARG A 293 41.71 11.23 61.66
N ALA A 294 42.82 11.67 61.08
CA ALA A 294 42.90 11.99 59.65
C ALA A 294 42.75 10.73 58.76
N ILE A 295 43.36 9.61 59.15
CA ILE A 295 43.21 8.31 58.46
C ILE A 295 41.73 7.87 58.45
N ASN A 296 41.06 7.94 59.60
CA ASN A 296 39.66 7.55 59.71
C ASN A 296 38.74 8.43 58.83
N LEU A 297 38.94 9.75 58.83
CA LEU A 297 38.16 10.69 58.01
C LEU A 297 38.33 10.41 56.50
N CYS A 298 39.55 10.11 56.06
CA CYS A 298 39.82 9.77 54.65
C CYS A 298 39.17 8.45 54.24
N THR A 299 39.18 7.46 55.14
CA THR A 299 38.57 6.14 54.92
C THR A 299 37.05 6.23 54.82
N GLU A 300 36.40 7.01 55.68
CA GLU A 300 34.95 7.24 55.62
C GLU A 300 34.53 7.97 54.34
N THR A 301 35.29 9.00 53.93
CA THR A 301 35.00 9.77 52.71
C THR A 301 35.07 8.90 51.45
N LEU A 302 36.04 7.97 51.38
CA LEU A 302 36.15 7.06 50.24
C LEU A 302 35.03 6.00 50.21
N ASN A 303 34.63 5.48 51.37
CA ASN A 303 33.51 4.53 51.46
C ASN A 303 32.18 5.17 51.01
N PHE A 304 31.99 6.47 51.25
CA PHE A 304 30.83 7.22 50.77
C PHE A 304 30.83 7.38 49.25
N CYS A 305 31.99 7.61 48.62
CA CYS A 305 32.09 7.76 47.16
C CYS A 305 32.03 6.43 46.37
N GLN A 306 32.19 5.27 47.03
CA GLN A 306 32.13 3.94 46.39
C GLN A 306 30.74 3.29 46.41
N ARG A 307 29.80 3.81 47.20
CA ARG A 307 28.39 3.37 47.23
C ARG A 307 27.55 4.16 46.24
#